data_AF-A0A4R8XQQ2-F1
#
_entry.id   AF-A0A4R8XQQ2-F1
#
_cell.length_a   1.000
_cell.length_b   1.000
_cell.length_c   1.000
_cell.angle_alpha   90.00
_cell.angle_beta   90.00
_cell.angle_gamma   90.00
#
_symmetry.space_group_name_H-M   'P 1'
#
loop_
_entity.id
_entity.type
_entity.pdbx_description
1 polymer ?
#
loop_
_entity_poly.entity_id
_entity_poly.type
_entity_poly.pdbx_seq_one_letter_code
_entity_poly.pdbx_strand_id
1 'polypeptide(L)'
;MSNTERGDGAEQHNTNPDRPEQTDTNPTNDDPRTDPAEGTPEKAAERVAREVAQESRLRILRSKAAVARSDVDALAAKHLDPDTLEDLLDAASPREAERLRKSEHEISERVARAAAKAQAAEAEYEQAVLDDFDEAER
;
A
#
# COMPACT_ATOMS: atom_id res chain seq x y z
N MET A 1 -3.13 42.75 -23.16
CA MET A 1 -4.08 42.48 -24.26
C MET A 1 -3.27 42.07 -25.47
N SER A 2 -3.34 40.80 -25.87
CA SER A 2 -3.06 40.30 -27.22
C SER A 2 -3.64 38.89 -27.28
N ASN A 3 -4.91 38.82 -27.67
CA ASN A 3 -5.54 37.61 -28.14
C ASN A 3 -4.93 37.27 -29.50
N THR A 4 -4.59 36.00 -29.73
CA THR A 4 -4.50 35.47 -31.09
C THR A 4 -5.37 34.24 -31.14
N GLU A 5 -6.50 34.46 -31.78
CA GLU A 5 -7.56 33.53 -32.13
C GLU A 5 -7.17 32.80 -33.43
N ARG A 6 -7.81 31.64 -33.64
CA ARG A 6 -8.31 31.11 -34.92
C ARG A 6 -7.58 29.92 -35.57
N GLY A 7 -8.39 28.90 -35.88
CA GLY A 7 -8.18 27.82 -36.84
C GLY A 7 -8.77 26.50 -36.33
N ASP A 8 -10.08 26.26 -36.44
CA ASP A 8 -10.74 25.51 -37.54
C ASP A 8 -9.92 24.27 -37.97
N GLY A 9 -10.37 23.02 -37.85
CA GLY A 9 -11.69 22.51 -38.21
C GLY A 9 -11.65 21.94 -39.64
N ALA A 10 -11.37 20.63 -39.79
CA ALA A 10 -11.68 19.79 -40.96
C ALA A 10 -11.17 18.34 -40.70
N GLU A 11 -12.06 17.36 -40.51
CA GLU A 11 -12.52 16.39 -41.52
C GLU A 11 -11.51 15.24 -41.75
N GLN A 12 -11.78 14.05 -41.21
CA GLN A 12 -12.49 12.95 -41.89
C GLN A 12 -11.79 12.49 -43.18
N HIS A 13 -11.37 11.23 -43.22
CA HIS A 13 -11.52 10.28 -44.33
C HIS A 13 -10.52 9.12 -44.15
N ASN A 14 -11.03 7.95 -43.74
CA ASN A 14 -10.48 6.69 -44.22
C ASN A 14 -11.64 5.76 -44.54
N THR A 15 -12.12 5.92 -45.77
CA THR A 15 -12.93 4.95 -46.50
C THR A 15 -12.04 3.77 -46.87
N ASN A 16 -12.40 2.57 -46.42
CA ASN A 16 -12.12 1.38 -47.23
C ASN A 16 -13.34 0.46 -47.19
N PRO A 17 -14.07 0.33 -48.31
CA PRO A 17 -15.19 -0.57 -48.45
C PRO A 17 -14.69 -1.89 -49.05
N ASP A 18 -14.85 -3.01 -48.34
CA ASP A 18 -14.89 -4.32 -49.00
C ASP A 18 -15.79 -5.26 -48.20
N ARG A 19 -17.05 -5.30 -48.65
CA ARG A 19 -18.08 -6.27 -48.29
C ARG A 19 -18.33 -7.13 -49.53
N PRO A 20 -18.27 -8.47 -49.41
CA PRO A 20 -19.07 -9.34 -50.25
C PRO A 20 -20.36 -9.72 -49.52
N GLU A 21 -21.44 -9.72 -50.31
CA GLU A 21 -22.83 -9.94 -49.93
C GLU A 21 -23.15 -11.41 -49.60
N GLN A 22 -24.02 -11.55 -48.60
CA GLN A 22 -25.21 -12.41 -48.50
C GLN A 22 -25.21 -13.84 -49.07
N THR A 23 -25.61 -14.77 -48.19
CA THR A 23 -26.69 -15.73 -48.48
C THR A 23 -27.62 -15.83 -47.26
N ASP A 24 -28.87 -15.42 -47.45
CA ASP A 24 -30.00 -15.63 -46.55
C ASP A 24 -30.49 -17.09 -46.60
N THR A 25 -30.89 -17.66 -45.46
CA THR A 25 -32.19 -18.36 -45.25
C THR A 25 -32.34 -18.88 -43.79
N ASN A 26 -33.25 -18.22 -43.07
CA ASN A 26 -33.87 -18.46 -41.73
C ASN A 26 -34.46 -19.88 -41.48
N PRO A 27 -35.11 -20.17 -40.31
CA PRO A 27 -34.91 -19.75 -38.91
C PRO A 27 -35.01 -20.96 -37.92
N THR A 28 -35.04 -20.70 -36.59
CA THR A 28 -35.90 -21.35 -35.56
C THR A 28 -35.14 -21.87 -34.32
N ASN A 29 -35.28 -21.09 -33.24
CA ASN A 29 -35.48 -21.47 -31.83
C ASN A 29 -34.28 -21.70 -30.89
N ASP A 30 -34.29 -20.87 -29.82
CA ASP A 30 -34.16 -21.22 -28.39
C ASP A 30 -32.85 -21.90 -27.96
N ASP A 31 -32.05 -21.42 -27.01
CA ASP A 31 -32.24 -20.58 -25.82
C ASP A 31 -30.82 -20.34 -25.23
N PRO A 32 -30.67 -19.68 -24.07
CA PRO A 32 -30.36 -18.27 -23.93
C PRO A 32 -28.86 -18.02 -23.70
N ARG A 33 -28.47 -16.76 -23.90
CA ARG A 33 -27.39 -16.17 -23.11
C ARG A 33 -27.77 -16.35 -21.63
N THR A 34 -27.12 -17.29 -20.95
CA THR A 34 -27.04 -17.20 -19.49
C THR A 34 -26.24 -15.94 -19.18
N ASP A 35 -26.98 -14.90 -18.82
CA ASP A 35 -26.49 -13.72 -18.14
C ASP A 35 -25.46 -14.13 -17.07
N PRO A 36 -24.37 -13.35 -16.87
CA PRO A 36 -23.54 -13.56 -15.70
C PRO A 36 -24.47 -13.39 -14.50
N ALA A 37 -24.67 -14.46 -13.74
CA ALA A 37 -25.59 -14.47 -12.62
C ALA A 37 -25.36 -13.23 -11.76
N GLU A 38 -26.25 -12.24 -11.89
CA GLU A 38 -26.37 -11.15 -10.94
C GLU A 38 -26.66 -11.85 -9.61
N GLY A 39 -25.65 -11.93 -8.75
CA GLY A 39 -25.82 -12.41 -7.40
C GLY A 39 -27.00 -11.66 -6.80
N THR A 40 -27.81 -12.35 -5.98
CA THR A 40 -28.91 -11.70 -5.28
C THR A 40 -28.42 -10.40 -4.63
N PRO A 41 -29.23 -9.35 -4.51
CA PRO A 41 -28.83 -8.09 -3.89
C PRO A 41 -28.14 -8.29 -2.52
N GLU A 42 -28.51 -9.35 -1.81
CA GLU A 42 -27.87 -9.83 -0.58
C GLU A 42 -26.40 -10.25 -0.77
N LYS A 43 -26.07 -11.02 -1.82
CA LYS A 43 -24.68 -11.39 -2.17
C LYS A 43 -23.85 -10.18 -2.61
N ALA A 44 -24.45 -9.25 -3.34
CA ALA A 44 -23.78 -8.00 -3.74
C ALA A 44 -23.48 -7.12 -2.51
N ALA A 45 -24.44 -6.97 -1.60
CA ALA A 45 -24.25 -6.25 -0.35
C ALA A 45 -23.20 -6.91 0.55
N GLU A 46 -23.18 -8.25 0.62
CA GLU A 46 -22.17 -8.99 1.38
C GLU A 46 -20.76 -8.79 0.82
N ARG A 47 -20.59 -8.81 -0.52
CA ARG A 47 -19.30 -8.52 -1.16
C ARG A 47 -18.80 -7.13 -0.83
N VAL A 48 -19.65 -6.11 -0.99
CA VAL A 48 -19.28 -4.72 -0.65
C VAL A 48 -18.92 -4.57 0.82
N ALA A 49 -19.65 -5.23 1.73
CA ALA A 49 -19.34 -5.19 3.16
C ALA A 49 -17.96 -5.82 3.47
N ARG A 50 -17.59 -6.91 2.78
CA ARG A 50 -16.26 -7.54 2.92
C ARG A 50 -15.15 -6.64 2.40
N GLU A 51 -15.32 -6.03 1.23
CA GLU A 51 -14.35 -5.08 0.65
C GLU A 51 -14.09 -3.90 1.58
N VAL A 52 -15.15 -3.30 2.14
CA VAL A 52 -15.02 -2.17 3.09
C VAL A 52 -14.29 -2.61 4.38
N ALA A 53 -14.57 -3.82 4.86
CA ALA A 53 -13.90 -4.36 6.04
C ALA A 53 -12.41 -4.65 5.79
N GLN A 54 -12.07 -5.21 4.62
CA GLN A 54 -10.69 -5.46 4.17
C GLN A 54 -9.92 -4.15 4.04
N GLU A 55 -10.47 -3.15 3.35
CA GLU A 55 -9.81 -1.84 3.18
C GLU A 55 -9.56 -1.17 4.54
N SER A 56 -10.54 -1.24 5.44
CA SER A 56 -10.42 -0.70 6.80
C SER A 56 -9.31 -1.41 7.59
N ARG A 57 -9.22 -2.74 7.48
CA ARG A 57 -8.16 -3.54 8.11
C ARG A 57 -6.78 -3.15 7.58
N LEU A 58 -6.62 -3.06 6.25
CA LEU A 58 -5.36 -2.64 5.63
C LEU A 58 -4.93 -1.25 6.08
N ARG A 59 -5.87 -0.31 6.16
CA ARG A 59 -5.59 1.05 6.65
C ARG A 59 -5.08 1.05 8.09
N ILE A 60 -5.69 0.26 8.98
CA ILE A 60 -5.26 0.13 10.37
C ILE A 60 -3.87 -0.49 10.46
N LEU A 61 -3.60 -1.56 9.72
CA LEU A 61 -2.30 -2.24 9.72
C LEU A 61 -1.19 -1.33 9.19
N ARG A 62 -1.46 -0.59 8.11
CA ARG A 62 -0.53 0.41 7.58
C ARG A 62 -0.22 1.49 8.61
N SER A 63 -1.25 2.01 9.29
CA SER A 63 -1.07 3.01 10.35
C SER A 63 -0.25 2.45 11.51
N LYS A 64 -0.52 1.22 11.94
CA LYS A 64 0.23 0.51 12.98
C LYS A 64 1.71 0.36 12.62
N ALA A 65 2.01 -0.05 11.40
CA ALA A 65 3.39 -0.16 10.91
C ALA A 65 4.10 1.20 10.91
N ALA A 66 3.42 2.26 10.45
CA ALA A 66 3.97 3.62 10.45
C ALA A 66 4.26 4.14 11.87
N VAL A 67 3.35 3.92 12.82
CA VAL A 67 3.55 4.30 14.23
C VAL A 67 4.73 3.52 14.82
N ALA A 68 4.79 2.22 14.61
CA ALA A 68 5.89 1.40 15.12
C ALA A 68 7.25 1.84 14.55
N ARG A 69 7.31 2.27 13.28
CA ARG A 69 8.53 2.85 12.71
C ARG A 69 8.90 4.18 13.37
N SER A 70 7.91 5.06 13.56
CA SER A 70 8.13 6.33 14.26
C SER A 70 8.65 6.12 15.69
N ASP A 71 8.23 5.07 16.39
CA ASP A 71 8.74 4.74 17.73
C ASP A 71 10.22 4.34 17.70
N VAL A 72 10.66 3.63 16.66
CA VAL A 72 12.08 3.30 16.45
C VAL A 72 12.87 4.58 16.29
N ASP A 73 12.44 5.49 15.41
CA ASP A 73 13.12 6.74 15.13
C ASP A 73 13.18 7.63 16.38
N ALA A 74 12.08 7.71 17.15
CA ALA A 74 12.02 8.46 18.40
C ALA A 74 12.93 7.89 19.51
N LEU A 75 13.15 6.57 19.54
CA LEU A 75 14.10 5.95 20.46
C LEU A 75 15.54 6.11 19.97
N ALA A 76 15.79 5.98 18.67
CA ALA A 76 17.11 6.14 18.07
C ALA A 76 17.64 7.58 18.25
N ALA A 77 16.76 8.58 18.18
CA ALA A 77 17.09 9.98 18.45
C ALA A 77 17.56 10.25 19.90
N LYS A 78 17.46 9.28 20.81
CA LYS A 78 17.97 9.40 22.18
C LYS A 78 19.44 9.00 22.32
N HIS A 79 20.01 8.35 21.31
CA HIS A 79 21.44 8.09 21.29
C HIS A 79 22.22 9.39 21.28
N LEU A 80 23.34 9.41 22.00
CA LEU A 80 24.37 10.38 21.75
C LEU A 80 24.95 10.16 20.35
N ASP A 81 25.32 11.28 19.72
CA ASP A 81 26.14 11.23 18.52
C ASP A 81 27.46 10.48 18.82
N PRO A 82 27.95 9.59 17.93
CA PRO A 82 29.11 8.76 18.20
C PRO A 82 30.37 9.55 18.58
N ASP A 83 30.63 10.67 17.90
CA ASP A 83 31.81 11.50 18.16
C ASP A 83 31.66 12.18 19.53
N THR A 84 30.46 12.66 19.84
CA THR A 84 30.15 13.22 21.17
C THR A 84 30.28 12.18 22.28
N LEU A 85 29.86 10.94 22.03
CA LEU A 85 30.01 9.84 22.98
C LEU A 85 31.48 9.51 23.22
N GLU A 86 32.30 9.48 22.18
CA GLU A 86 33.75 9.26 22.27
C GLU A 86 34.42 10.35 23.12
N ASP A 87 34.17 11.62 22.80
CA ASP A 87 34.71 12.76 23.54
C ASP A 87 34.34 12.71 25.04
N LEU A 88 33.07 12.37 25.35
CA LEU A 88 32.60 12.24 26.71
C LEU A 88 33.23 11.06 27.45
N LEU A 89 33.49 9.94 26.75
CA LEU A 89 34.14 8.77 27.34
C LEU A 89 35.63 9.04 27.63
N ASP A 90 36.31 9.79 26.77
CA ASP A 90 37.72 10.14 26.94
C ASP A 90 37.93 11.13 28.10
N ALA A 91 36.98 12.05 28.31
CA ALA A 91 37.04 13.03 29.39
C ALA A 91 36.50 12.51 30.74
N ALA A 92 35.76 11.40 30.75
CA ALA A 92 35.06 10.90 31.93
C ALA A 92 35.98 10.16 32.92
N SER A 93 35.65 10.25 34.22
CA SER A 93 36.21 9.31 35.19
C SER A 93 35.75 7.87 34.90
N PRO A 94 36.46 6.83 35.36
CA PRO A 94 36.09 5.44 35.08
C PRO A 94 34.63 5.11 35.45
N ARG A 95 34.15 5.63 36.59
CA ARG A 95 32.76 5.42 37.04
C ARG A 95 31.73 6.12 36.16
N GLU A 96 32.04 7.30 35.65
CA GLU A 96 31.17 8.03 34.74
C GLU A 96 31.13 7.37 33.37
N ALA A 97 32.28 6.93 32.85
CA ALA A 97 32.37 6.19 31.60
C ALA A 97 31.56 4.88 31.64
N GLU A 98 31.62 4.14 32.75
CA GLU A 98 30.77 2.94 32.94
C GLU A 98 29.28 3.27 32.92
N ARG A 99 28.86 4.35 33.61
CA ARG A 99 27.46 4.78 33.60
C ARG A 99 27.00 5.20 32.22
N LEU A 100 27.84 5.91 31.47
CA LEU A 100 27.55 6.38 30.12
C LEU A 100 27.39 5.20 29.16
N ARG A 101 28.35 4.27 29.15
CA ARG A 101 28.27 3.03 28.36
C ARG A 101 27.02 2.21 28.68
N LYS A 102 26.68 2.10 29.97
CA LYS A 102 25.47 1.38 30.40
C LYS A 102 24.20 2.05 29.87
N SER A 103 24.10 3.38 29.98
CA SER A 103 22.96 4.13 29.45
C SER A 103 22.81 3.96 27.94
N GLU A 104 23.90 4.09 27.17
CA GLU A 104 23.88 3.91 25.72
C GLU A 104 23.52 2.48 25.31
N HIS A 105 23.99 1.49 26.06
CA HIS A 105 23.61 0.10 25.85
C HIS A 105 22.12 -0.13 26.09
N GLU A 106 21.56 0.43 27.17
CA GLU A 106 20.12 0.33 27.47
C GLU A 106 19.26 0.99 26.38
N ILE A 107 19.70 2.12 25.82
CA ILE A 107 19.04 2.76 24.68
C ILE A 107 19.11 1.84 23.46
N SER A 108 20.29 1.27 23.16
CA SER A 108 20.50 0.36 22.03
C SER A 108 19.57 -0.85 22.09
N GLU A 109 19.43 -1.47 23.27
CA GLU A 109 18.51 -2.60 23.44
C GLU A 109 17.05 -2.20 23.21
N ARG A 110 16.65 -1.00 23.66
CA ARG A 110 15.28 -0.50 23.47
C ARG A 110 15.01 -0.24 22.00
N VAL A 111 15.96 0.33 21.26
CA VAL A 111 15.87 0.52 19.81
C VAL A 111 15.73 -0.84 19.12
N ALA A 112 16.56 -1.82 19.47
CA ALA A 112 16.48 -3.17 18.89
C ALA A 112 15.11 -3.84 19.14
N ARG A 113 14.59 -3.74 20.36
CA ARG A 113 13.25 -4.26 20.69
C ARG A 113 12.13 -3.54 19.94
N ALA A 114 12.24 -2.22 19.76
CA ALA A 114 11.27 -1.46 18.98
C ALA A 114 11.37 -1.81 17.48
N ALA A 115 12.58 -1.99 16.95
CA ALA A 115 12.80 -2.37 15.57
C ALA A 115 12.18 -3.74 15.27
N ALA A 116 12.34 -4.72 16.16
CA ALA A 116 11.69 -6.02 16.02
C ALA A 116 10.15 -5.90 15.98
N LYS A 117 9.56 -5.01 16.78
CA LYS A 117 8.11 -4.76 16.75
C LYS A 117 7.67 -4.05 15.47
N ALA A 118 8.45 -3.09 14.97
CA ALA A 118 8.17 -2.40 13.73
C ALA A 118 8.21 -3.37 12.54
N GLN A 119 9.23 -4.22 12.47
CA GLN A 119 9.34 -5.28 11.46
C GLN A 119 8.16 -6.26 11.52
N ALA A 120 7.73 -6.66 12.72
CA ALA A 120 6.56 -7.52 12.86
C ALA A 120 5.26 -6.85 12.39
N ALA A 121 5.08 -5.55 12.67
CA ALA A 121 3.91 -4.80 12.22
C ALA A 121 3.91 -4.57 10.70
N GLU A 122 5.08 -4.33 10.11
CA GLU A 122 5.26 -4.23 8.66
C GLU A 122 4.96 -5.56 7.97
N ALA A 123 5.51 -6.67 8.47
CA ALA A 123 5.23 -8.01 7.95
C ALA A 123 3.73 -8.38 8.06
N GLU A 124 3.05 -7.99 9.14
CA GLU A 124 1.59 -8.19 9.28
C GLU A 124 0.79 -7.40 8.23
N TYR A 125 1.21 -6.17 7.93
CA TYR A 125 0.60 -5.36 6.88
C TYR A 125 0.86 -5.96 5.49
N GLU A 126 2.11 -6.32 5.18
CA GLU A 126 2.50 -6.93 3.91
C GLU A 126 1.74 -8.24 3.66
N GLN A 127 1.64 -9.11 4.67
CA GLN A 127 0.88 -10.34 4.56
C GLN A 127 -0.60 -10.07 4.29
N ALA A 128 -1.20 -9.10 5.00
CA ALA A 128 -2.60 -8.74 4.77
C ALA A 128 -2.85 -8.16 3.37
N VAL A 129 -1.87 -7.45 2.79
CA VAL A 129 -1.94 -6.97 1.40
C VAL A 129 -1.89 -8.16 0.43
N LEU A 130 -0.99 -9.12 0.64
CA LEU A 130 -0.92 -10.32 -0.21
C LEU A 130 -2.20 -11.16 -0.14
N ASP A 131 -2.76 -11.34 1.06
CA ASP A 131 -4.01 -12.07 1.26
C ASP A 131 -5.18 -11.42 0.47
N ASP A 132 -5.19 -10.08 0.40
CA ASP A 132 -6.20 -9.30 -0.35
C ASP A 132 -6.05 -9.46 -1.88
N PHE A 133 -4.80 -9.50 -2.38
CA PHE A 133 -4.52 -9.80 -3.79
C PHE A 133 -4.99 -11.21 -4.17
N ASP A 134 -4.67 -12.22 -3.35
CA ASP A 134 -5.08 -13.60 -3.60
C ASP A 134 -6.61 -13.77 -3.56
N GLU A 135 -7.32 -12.98 -2.74
CA GLU A 135 -8.78 -12.98 -2.69
C GLU A 135 -9.41 -12.24 -3.89
N ALA A 136 -8.76 -11.19 -4.40
CA ALA A 136 -9.19 -10.49 -5.61
C ALA A 136 -9.03 -11.32 -6.90
N GLU A 137 -8.10 -12.28 -6.92
CA GLU A 137 -7.87 -13.19 -8.07
C GLU A 137 -8.78 -14.44 -8.09
N ARG A 138 -9.57 -14.70 -7.03
CA ARG A 138 -10.53 -15.82 -6.96
C ARG A 138 -11.92 -15.47 -7.48
#